data_AF-A0AAW0AH25-F1
#
_entry.id   AF-A0AAW0AH25-F1
#
_cell.length_a   1.000
_cell.length_b   1.000
_cell.length_c   1.000
_cell.angle_alpha   90.00
_cell.angle_beta   90.00
_cell.angle_gamma   90.00
#
_symmetry.space_group_name_H-M   'P 1'
#
loop_
_entity.id
_entity.type
_entity.pdbx_description
1 polymer ?
#
loop_
_entity_poly.entity_id
_entity_poly.type
_entity_poly.pdbx_seq_one_letter_code
_entity_poly.pdbx_strand_id
1 'polypeptide(L)'
;MAVNFTDHAAVLAEYDAVLNREANWLLLAYDSSAQTDDTFQLVASGSNGLPELKSKIDDPQQIFVAFYREGNDGFILLNIIPESVSGVRRARALVHSRRIGTVLQAHQTSLTVDHLSNLTPKAIKSALASPDSVHVIQVDRVTAEPTVDEMGQFTEPPMASTSPSQPTPTPPPSKGSGSVFSLLRRKKKPEFDNEFGPIEPFSLYLEDVPPPPPPKDASGGRRSLSMQPEHPRREEQHSSPRASAPRPPQLLTTHHRSNSDYMVVNRRESSSSDELVVVKPESPIPGAGPSHAPPRSPGIKKRSVTMPSKWTTLPLDPTERARQRERIQRERQIEEQRALEEEAQRQRRIKTQKEAFIREQEEEEEHRRRSIETELQHATAQRRRREELERREEERKQRELEQKKRAARERRIEEHRRLEEWRHEQAAQAEKAAQQAEQARRKEEEERKKKIQLASSKIKNTKADLDLTTGWVTIQTGDSLVWRRRYFKFVGSAVFFYRSQKERDSGQVLEQVDLRGKVRALREWNEGYEDLKAIPFSFAVEFNDAREPWSMFSDSEEEKYKLLGLLHTANTLSIGMFGRG
;
A
#
# COMPACT_ATOMS: atom_id res chain seq x y z
N MET A 1 18.94 27.09 8.52
CA MET A 1 17.74 26.23 8.57
C MET A 1 16.78 26.87 9.56
N ALA A 2 15.54 27.12 9.16
CA ALA A 2 14.48 27.59 10.05
C ALA A 2 13.84 26.39 10.75
N VAL A 3 13.15 26.59 11.87
CA VAL A 3 12.19 25.59 12.36
C VAL A 3 10.88 25.85 11.64
N ASN A 4 10.31 24.81 11.05
CA ASN A 4 9.04 24.86 10.35
C ASN A 4 7.98 24.13 11.17
N PHE A 5 6.75 24.65 11.20
CA PHE A 5 5.60 23.96 11.78
C PHE A 5 4.71 23.41 10.67
N THR A 6 4.21 22.18 10.80
CA THR A 6 3.29 21.57 9.82
C THR A 6 1.99 22.36 9.73
N ASP A 7 1.47 22.84 10.87
CA ASP A 7 0.42 23.86 10.95
C ASP A 7 0.86 24.99 11.91
N HIS A 8 1.37 26.07 11.32
CA HIS A 8 1.80 27.26 12.05
C HIS A 8 0.62 28.03 12.68
N ALA A 9 -0.59 27.93 12.13
CA ALA A 9 -1.75 28.64 12.66
C ALA A 9 -2.28 27.95 13.92
N ALA A 10 -2.40 26.61 13.90
CA ALA A 10 -2.80 25.82 15.07
C ALA A 10 -1.81 25.98 16.23
N VAL A 11 -0.49 25.94 15.97
CA VAL A 11 0.53 26.14 17.02
C VAL A 11 0.42 27.50 17.70
N LEU A 12 0.16 28.58 16.94
CA LEU A 12 -0.04 29.91 17.53
C LEU A 12 -1.37 30.03 18.29
N ALA A 13 -2.46 29.44 17.79
CA ALA A 13 -3.75 29.46 18.48
C ALA A 13 -3.68 28.77 19.85
N GLU A 14 -3.02 27.60 19.94
CA GLU A 14 -2.81 26.92 21.23
C GLU A 14 -1.83 27.66 22.14
N TYR A 15 -0.82 28.33 21.57
CA TYR A 15 0.08 29.20 22.35
C TYR A 15 -0.69 30.37 22.99
N ASP A 16 -1.54 31.05 22.22
CA ASP A 16 -2.40 32.12 22.73
C ASP A 16 -3.39 31.58 23.79
N ALA A 17 -3.92 30.36 23.63
CA ALA A 17 -4.74 29.70 24.66
C ALA A 17 -3.96 29.45 25.97
N VAL A 18 -2.66 29.10 25.90
CA VAL A 18 -1.79 28.98 27.08
C VAL A 18 -1.45 30.35 27.70
N LEU A 19 -1.35 31.42 26.91
CA LEU A 19 -1.18 32.79 27.43
C LEU A 19 -2.47 33.28 28.12
N ASN A 20 -3.63 33.07 27.51
CA ASN A 20 -4.94 33.51 27.98
C ASN A 20 -5.52 32.69 29.15
N ARG A 21 -4.82 31.62 29.57
CA ARG A 21 -5.19 30.71 30.67
C ARG A 21 -6.36 29.77 30.37
N GLU A 22 -6.64 29.54 29.10
CA GLU A 22 -7.60 28.54 28.61
C GLU A 22 -6.96 27.14 28.61
N ALA A 23 -5.69 27.06 28.18
CA ALA A 23 -4.83 25.89 28.32
C ALA A 23 -3.74 26.12 29.39
N ASN A 24 -3.09 25.06 29.84
CA ASN A 24 -1.90 25.09 30.70
C ASN A 24 -0.64 24.70 29.93
N TRP A 25 -0.75 23.93 28.87
CA TRP A 25 0.37 23.45 28.08
C TRP A 25 -0.01 23.13 26.64
N LEU A 26 0.99 23.18 25.76
CA LEU A 26 0.96 22.60 24.42
C LEU A 26 2.20 21.70 24.22
N LEU A 27 2.06 20.67 23.41
CA LEU A 27 3.05 19.63 23.16
C LEU A 27 3.33 19.56 21.65
N LEU A 28 4.59 19.79 21.30
CA LEU A 28 5.10 19.69 19.93
C LEU A 28 6.00 18.46 19.83
N ALA A 29 6.00 17.80 18.68
CA ALA A 29 6.95 16.75 18.33
C ALA A 29 7.36 16.87 16.88
N TYR A 30 8.43 16.16 16.49
CA TYR A 30 8.77 16.02 15.08
C TYR A 30 7.68 15.25 14.33
N ASP A 31 7.38 15.71 13.12
CA ASP A 31 6.48 15.02 12.20
C ASP A 31 7.17 13.74 11.69
N SER A 32 6.62 12.58 12.05
CA SER A 32 7.15 11.27 11.66
C SER A 32 6.83 10.91 10.20
N SER A 33 5.93 11.65 9.54
CA SER A 33 5.57 11.47 8.13
C SER A 33 6.40 12.36 7.20
N ALA A 34 6.93 13.47 7.71
CA ALA A 34 7.79 14.37 6.95
C ALA A 34 9.16 13.74 6.68
N GLN A 35 9.58 13.73 5.42
CA GLN A 35 10.90 13.26 5.01
C GLN A 35 12.07 14.16 5.50
N THR A 36 11.77 15.22 6.24
CA THR A 36 12.74 16.18 6.79
C THR A 36 12.60 16.31 8.31
N ASP A 37 13.62 15.88 9.04
CA ASP A 37 13.77 15.89 10.51
C ASP A 37 13.70 17.28 11.19
N ASP A 38 13.27 18.32 10.47
CA ASP A 38 13.33 19.73 10.89
C ASP A 38 11.92 20.36 10.99
N THR A 39 10.86 19.56 10.82
CA THR A 39 9.45 19.97 10.91
C THR A 39 8.80 19.51 12.22
N PHE A 40 8.08 20.42 12.88
CA PHE A 40 7.34 20.14 14.12
C PHE A 40 5.83 20.19 13.88
N GLN A 41 5.11 19.24 14.45
CA GLN A 41 3.65 19.22 14.50
C GLN A 41 3.14 19.42 15.93
N LEU A 42 1.96 20.01 16.06
CA LEU A 42 1.20 20.06 17.29
C LEU A 42 0.62 18.66 17.58
N VAL A 43 1.03 18.05 18.69
CA VAL A 43 0.57 16.72 19.10
C VAL A 43 -0.69 16.83 19.96
N ALA A 44 -0.65 17.72 20.95
CA ALA A 44 -1.76 17.95 21.88
C ALA A 44 -1.61 19.29 22.61
N SER A 45 -2.70 19.75 23.22
CA SER A 45 -2.72 20.77 24.26
C SER A 45 -3.66 20.33 25.39
N GLY A 46 -3.63 21.01 26.53
CA GLY A 46 -4.48 20.66 27.66
C GLY A 46 -4.39 21.61 28.84
N SER A 47 -5.38 21.50 29.74
CA SER A 47 -5.56 22.36 30.92
C SER A 47 -5.39 21.63 32.26
N ASN A 48 -5.32 20.29 32.26
CA ASN A 48 -5.14 19.49 33.49
C ASN A 48 -3.66 19.38 33.94
N GLY A 49 -2.82 20.31 33.49
CA GLY A 49 -1.44 20.50 33.95
C GLY A 49 -0.51 19.31 33.67
N LEU A 50 0.50 19.17 34.52
CA LEU A 50 1.60 18.22 34.29
C LEU A 50 1.19 16.74 34.19
N PRO A 51 0.24 16.20 34.98
CA PRO A 51 -0.17 14.79 34.86
C PRO A 51 -0.75 14.45 33.49
N GLU A 52 -1.54 15.37 32.92
CA GLU A 52 -2.14 15.21 31.60
C GLU A 52 -1.08 15.31 30.49
N LEU A 53 -0.19 16.30 30.55
CA LEU A 53 0.96 16.41 29.65
C LEU A 53 1.77 15.10 29.60
N LYS A 54 2.06 14.48 30.76
CA LYS A 54 2.74 13.17 30.81
C LYS A 54 1.95 12.05 30.16
N SER A 55 0.62 12.05 30.28
CA SER A 55 -0.24 11.02 29.66
C SER A 55 -0.28 11.07 28.13
N LYS A 56 0.19 12.17 27.53
CA LYS A 56 0.30 12.37 26.08
C LYS A 56 1.70 12.09 25.51
N ILE A 57 2.63 11.62 26.35
CA ILE A 57 3.98 11.24 25.94
C ILE A 57 4.07 9.72 26.08
N ASP A 58 3.74 9.02 25.00
CA ASP A 58 3.65 7.56 24.90
C ASP A 58 4.84 6.93 24.16
N ASP A 59 5.40 7.59 23.14
CA ASP A 59 6.55 7.10 22.38
C ASP A 59 7.92 7.35 23.10
N PRO A 60 8.66 6.30 23.49
CA PRO A 60 9.98 6.41 24.13
C PRO A 60 11.15 6.68 23.16
N GLN A 61 10.90 6.91 21.87
CA GLN A 61 11.89 7.26 20.84
C GLN A 61 11.61 8.64 20.21
N GLN A 62 10.41 9.18 20.36
CA GLN A 62 10.05 10.51 19.87
C GLN A 62 10.58 11.61 20.80
N ILE A 63 10.95 12.74 20.20
CA ILE A 63 11.43 13.92 20.91
C ILE A 63 10.28 14.91 20.99
N PHE A 64 10.02 15.39 22.20
CA PHE A 64 8.95 16.34 22.46
C PHE A 64 9.49 17.65 23.01
N VAL A 65 8.87 18.75 22.58
CA VAL A 65 9.08 20.10 23.12
C VAL A 65 7.72 20.61 23.57
N ALA A 66 7.55 20.78 24.88
CA ALA A 66 6.31 21.31 25.44
C ALA A 66 6.51 22.73 25.96
N PHE A 67 5.55 23.61 25.71
CA PHE A 67 5.48 24.94 26.33
C PHE A 67 4.43 24.87 27.44
N TYR A 68 4.84 25.12 28.69
CA TYR A 68 4.07 24.78 29.89
C TYR A 68 4.00 25.97 30.87
N ARG A 69 2.82 26.23 31.43
CA ARG A 69 2.59 27.25 32.48
C ARG A 69 2.40 26.59 33.85
N GLU A 70 3.30 26.88 34.78
CA GLU A 70 3.16 26.46 36.19
C GLU A 70 2.40 27.53 36.98
N GLY A 71 1.08 27.38 37.09
CA GLY A 71 0.23 28.26 37.89
C GLY A 71 0.33 29.74 37.48
N ASN A 72 0.80 30.59 38.41
CA ASN A 72 1.19 31.99 38.18
C ASN A 72 2.71 32.18 38.21
N ASP A 73 3.50 31.12 38.41
CA ASP A 73 4.95 31.19 38.67
C ASP A 73 5.73 31.48 37.38
N GLY A 74 5.22 31.07 36.22
CA GLY A 74 5.81 31.39 34.92
C GLY A 74 5.50 30.43 33.79
N PHE A 75 6.23 30.60 32.69
CA PHE A 75 6.19 29.79 31.48
C PHE A 75 7.58 29.17 31.23
N ILE A 76 7.62 27.86 30.99
CA ILE A 76 8.85 27.09 30.79
C ILE A 76 8.77 26.28 29.49
N LEU A 77 9.91 26.18 28.81
CA LEU A 77 10.07 25.28 27.66
C LEU A 77 10.68 23.95 28.12
N LEU A 78 9.91 22.87 28.03
CA LEU A 78 10.29 21.53 28.45
C LEU A 78 10.80 20.73 27.25
N ASN A 79 12.06 20.32 27.29
CA ASN A 79 12.67 19.48 26.26
C ASN A 79 12.72 18.04 26.76
N ILE A 80 11.77 17.21 26.34
CA ILE A 80 11.73 15.78 26.67
C ILE A 80 12.46 15.03 25.56
N ILE A 81 13.69 14.57 25.84
CA ILE A 81 14.56 13.90 24.87
C ILE A 81 14.97 12.54 25.43
N PRO A 82 14.27 11.44 25.10
CA PRO A 82 14.54 10.11 25.63
C PRO A 82 16.00 9.66 25.50
N GLU A 83 16.49 8.82 26.42
CA GLU A 83 17.88 8.30 26.39
C GLU A 83 18.21 7.54 25.10
N SER A 84 17.21 6.91 24.47
CA SER A 84 17.29 6.20 23.18
C SER A 84 17.71 7.10 22.00
N VAL A 85 17.59 8.43 22.15
CA VAL A 85 17.87 9.41 21.09
C VAL A 85 19.37 9.67 20.96
N SER A 86 19.90 9.51 19.73
CA SER A 86 21.31 9.74 19.42
C SER A 86 21.81 11.13 19.84
N GLY A 87 23.12 11.22 20.13
CA GLY A 87 23.76 12.45 20.59
C GLY A 87 23.52 13.66 19.70
N VAL A 88 23.53 13.47 18.39
CA VAL A 88 23.35 14.55 17.42
C VAL A 88 21.88 14.86 17.17
N ARG A 89 20.96 13.87 17.21
CA ARG A 89 19.52 14.14 17.17
C ARG A 89 19.08 14.92 18.43
N ARG A 90 19.65 14.61 19.61
CA ARG A 90 19.52 15.40 20.85
C ARG A 90 20.07 16.82 20.69
N ALA A 91 21.29 16.98 20.18
CA ALA A 91 21.88 18.31 19.96
C ALA A 91 21.07 19.15 18.97
N ARG A 92 20.59 18.56 17.87
CA ARG A 92 19.70 19.20 16.89
C ARG A 92 18.38 19.63 17.55
N ALA A 93 17.76 18.77 18.35
CA ALA A 93 16.55 19.10 19.09
C ALA A 93 16.74 20.26 20.07
N LEU A 94 17.88 20.37 20.76
CA LEU A 94 18.18 21.53 21.61
C LEU A 94 18.38 22.82 20.80
N VAL A 95 18.98 22.75 19.61
CA VAL A 95 19.07 23.89 18.69
C VAL A 95 17.69 24.31 18.17
N HIS A 96 16.81 23.35 17.88
CA HIS A 96 15.45 23.61 17.41
C HIS A 96 14.55 24.15 18.53
N SER A 97 14.64 23.58 19.73
CA SER A 97 14.00 24.09 20.95
C SER A 97 14.29 25.58 21.18
N ARG A 98 15.55 26.02 21.07
CA ARG A 98 15.89 27.45 21.17
C ARG A 98 15.18 28.32 20.14
N ARG A 99 15.01 27.83 18.91
CA ARG A 99 14.26 28.53 17.85
C ARG A 99 12.75 28.51 18.11
N ILE A 100 12.20 27.41 18.61
CA ILE A 100 10.81 27.34 19.10
C ILE A 100 10.62 28.40 20.20
N GLY A 101 11.55 28.54 21.14
CA GLY A 101 11.56 29.61 22.14
C GLY A 101 11.53 31.02 21.54
N THR A 102 12.21 31.28 20.42
CA THR A 102 12.13 32.60 19.74
C THR A 102 10.77 32.89 19.08
N VAL A 103 9.95 31.86 18.83
CA VAL A 103 8.55 31.99 18.41
C VAL A 103 7.65 32.11 19.65
N LEU A 104 7.83 31.22 20.63
CA LEU A 104 7.07 31.15 21.89
C LEU A 104 7.72 32.06 22.96
N GLN A 105 7.76 33.36 22.68
CA GLN A 105 8.59 34.37 23.35
C GLN A 105 8.32 34.55 24.86
N ALA A 106 7.20 34.04 25.40
CA ALA A 106 6.84 34.20 26.81
C ALA A 106 7.58 33.25 27.78
N HIS A 107 8.34 32.25 27.30
CA HIS A 107 9.11 31.37 28.17
C HIS A 107 10.24 32.14 28.90
N GLN A 108 10.44 31.88 30.20
CA GLN A 108 11.53 32.50 30.96
C GLN A 108 12.79 31.63 31.01
N THR A 109 12.63 30.31 30.89
CA THR A 109 13.75 29.35 30.95
C THR A 109 13.40 28.07 30.21
N SER A 110 14.37 27.17 30.11
CA SER A 110 14.19 25.83 29.54
C SER A 110 14.73 24.74 30.46
N LEU A 111 14.00 23.63 30.54
CA LEU A 111 14.36 22.45 31.32
C LEU A 111 14.47 21.25 30.37
N THR A 112 15.64 20.63 30.32
CA THR A 112 15.87 19.41 29.53
C THR A 112 15.82 18.18 30.42
N VAL A 113 15.05 17.19 29.99
CA VAL A 113 14.76 15.96 30.73
C VAL A 113 14.90 14.76 29.80
N ASP A 114 15.54 13.71 30.29
CA ASP A 114 15.75 12.43 29.60
C ASP A 114 14.66 11.40 29.90
N HIS A 115 14.15 11.35 31.14
CA HIS A 115 13.15 10.39 31.59
C HIS A 115 11.92 11.06 32.24
N LEU A 116 10.71 10.59 31.92
CA LEU A 116 9.46 11.20 32.40
C LEU A 116 9.29 11.22 33.93
N SER A 117 10.02 10.39 34.68
CA SER A 117 10.07 10.44 36.14
C SER A 117 10.68 11.75 36.66
N ASN A 118 11.70 12.26 35.98
CA ASN A 118 12.49 13.42 36.40
C ASN A 118 11.73 14.74 36.22
N LEU A 119 10.76 14.76 35.29
CA LEU A 119 9.86 15.88 35.06
C LEU A 119 8.86 16.02 36.23
N THR A 120 9.28 16.64 37.33
CA THR A 120 8.48 16.84 38.54
C THR A 120 8.08 18.31 38.71
N PRO A 121 6.98 18.64 39.42
CA PRO A 121 6.64 20.03 39.73
C PRO A 121 7.75 20.75 40.48
N LYS A 122 8.49 20.03 41.34
CA LYS A 122 9.66 20.55 42.05
C LYS A 122 10.80 20.94 41.09
N ALA A 123 11.09 20.12 40.09
CA ALA A 123 12.08 20.43 39.07
C ALA A 123 11.68 21.67 38.24
N ILE A 124 10.41 21.75 37.83
CA ILE A 124 9.87 22.90 37.08
C ILE A 124 9.98 24.20 37.90
N LYS A 125 9.53 24.20 39.17
CA LYS A 125 9.64 25.37 40.05
C LYS A 125 11.09 25.74 40.35
N SER A 126 11.98 24.77 40.50
CA SER A 126 13.42 25.03 40.68
C SER A 126 14.03 25.72 39.46
N ALA A 127 13.62 25.32 38.25
CA ALA A 127 14.08 25.95 37.01
C ALA A 127 13.54 27.38 36.86
N LEU A 128 12.24 27.57 37.08
CA LEU A 128 11.60 28.90 37.05
C LEU A 128 12.19 29.88 38.07
N ALA A 129 12.63 29.40 39.23
CA ALA A 129 13.29 30.24 40.25
C ALA A 129 14.69 30.73 39.85
N SER A 130 15.33 30.14 38.83
CA SER A 130 16.73 30.39 38.46
C SER A 130 16.91 30.56 36.94
N PRO A 131 16.18 31.46 36.25
CA PRO A 131 15.97 31.40 34.80
C PRO A 131 17.26 31.38 33.95
N ASP A 132 18.33 32.05 34.40
CA ASP A 132 19.63 32.13 33.73
C ASP A 132 20.46 30.81 33.78
N SER A 133 20.08 29.85 34.64
CA SER A 133 20.78 28.59 34.79
C SER A 133 20.36 27.56 33.73
N VAL A 134 21.33 26.81 33.21
CA VAL A 134 21.07 25.74 32.23
C VAL A 134 20.64 24.48 32.97
N HIS A 135 19.33 24.24 33.02
CA HIS A 135 18.76 23.07 33.70
C HIS A 135 18.73 21.85 32.79
N VAL A 136 19.71 20.97 32.98
CA VAL A 136 19.72 19.62 32.43
C VAL A 136 19.61 18.66 33.61
N ILE A 137 18.46 17.99 33.74
CA ILE A 137 18.29 16.90 34.70
C ILE A 137 18.48 15.62 33.89
N GLN A 138 19.69 15.06 33.99
CA GLN A 138 19.93 13.69 33.58
C GLN A 138 19.69 12.77 34.79
N VAL A 139 19.19 11.56 34.54
CA VAL A 139 19.43 10.49 35.50
C VAL A 139 20.94 10.29 35.51
N ASP A 140 21.60 10.67 36.61
CA ASP A 140 22.95 10.17 36.88
C ASP A 140 22.84 8.65 36.91
N ARG A 141 23.21 8.02 35.80
CA ARG A 141 23.21 6.57 35.65
C ARG A 141 24.21 6.09 36.67
N VAL A 142 23.70 5.61 37.81
CA VAL A 142 24.50 5.04 38.89
C VAL A 142 25.14 3.77 38.35
N THR A 143 26.24 3.94 37.62
CA THR A 143 27.30 2.96 37.55
C THR A 143 27.63 2.68 38.98
N ALA A 144 27.22 1.52 39.46
CA ALA A 144 27.56 1.04 40.78
C ALA A 144 29.09 0.92 40.82
N GLU A 145 29.76 1.97 41.28
CA GLU A 145 31.10 1.83 41.80
C GLU A 145 31.02 0.75 42.88
N PRO A 146 31.88 -0.28 42.84
CA PRO A 146 31.99 -1.19 43.96
C PRO A 146 32.49 -0.36 45.14
N THR A 147 31.59 -0.03 46.06
CA THR A 147 31.93 0.59 47.34
C THR A 147 32.92 -0.32 48.05
N VAL A 148 34.20 0.07 47.98
CA VAL A 148 35.25 -0.52 48.80
C VAL A 148 35.00 -0.02 50.21
N ASP A 149 34.62 -0.91 51.13
CA ASP A 149 34.25 -0.54 52.51
C ASP A 149 35.38 0.23 53.21
N GLU A 150 35.20 1.55 53.34
CA GLU A 150 36.12 2.44 54.04
C GLU A 150 35.88 2.38 55.56
N MET A 151 36.15 1.23 56.18
CA MET A 151 36.33 1.13 57.64
C MET A 151 37.07 -0.16 58.04
N GLY A 152 38.37 -0.04 58.35
CA GLY A 152 39.20 -1.19 58.73
C GLY A 152 40.58 -0.79 59.27
N GLN A 153 40.63 -0.28 60.50
CA GLN A 153 41.89 -0.02 61.19
C GLN A 153 42.53 -1.32 61.72
N PHE A 154 43.86 -1.40 61.59
CA PHE A 154 44.84 -2.16 62.39
C PHE A 154 44.37 -3.31 63.32
N THR A 155 44.94 -4.50 63.08
CA THR A 155 45.75 -5.22 64.10
C THR A 155 46.75 -6.19 63.44
N GLU A 156 48.05 -6.03 63.73
CA GLU A 156 49.02 -7.13 63.65
C GLU A 156 48.77 -8.13 64.80
N PRO A 157 49.08 -9.42 64.59
CA PRO A 157 49.82 -10.15 65.61
C PRO A 157 51.03 -10.93 65.06
N PRO A 158 51.99 -11.36 65.93
CA PRO A 158 53.36 -11.63 65.51
C PRO A 158 53.73 -13.11 65.29
N MET A 159 54.81 -13.29 64.50
CA MET A 159 55.84 -14.33 64.56
C MET A 159 55.47 -15.80 64.87
N ALA A 160 55.74 -16.68 63.89
CA ALA A 160 56.41 -17.95 64.17
C ALA A 160 57.33 -18.36 62.99
N SER A 161 58.54 -18.82 63.32
CA SER A 161 59.53 -19.34 62.37
C SER A 161 59.43 -20.86 62.26
N THR A 162 59.53 -21.43 61.05
CA THR A 162 60.25 -22.70 60.81
C THR A 162 60.55 -22.92 59.32
N SER A 163 61.64 -23.66 59.04
CA SER A 163 62.26 -23.81 57.71
C SER A 163 61.97 -25.22 57.09
N PRO A 164 62.79 -25.82 56.20
CA PRO A 164 62.51 -25.82 54.76
C PRO A 164 62.53 -27.22 54.07
N SER A 165 61.88 -27.41 52.91
CA SER A 165 62.26 -28.50 51.95
C SER A 165 61.62 -28.45 50.54
N GLN A 166 62.47 -28.18 49.54
CA GLN A 166 62.67 -28.92 48.27
C GLN A 166 61.54 -29.06 47.19
N PRO A 167 61.87 -29.45 45.91
CA PRO A 167 61.20 -28.90 44.71
C PRO A 167 60.66 -29.90 43.65
N THR A 168 60.09 -29.34 42.55
CA THR A 168 59.75 -29.96 41.22
C THR A 168 58.49 -30.85 41.15
N PRO A 169 57.93 -31.21 39.95
CA PRO A 169 58.31 -30.86 38.56
C PRO A 169 57.17 -30.36 37.62
N THR A 170 57.55 -29.99 36.38
CA THR A 170 56.70 -29.66 35.21
C THR A 170 56.20 -30.88 34.42
N PRO A 171 55.13 -30.73 33.62
CA PRO A 171 54.86 -31.53 32.42
C PRO A 171 54.78 -30.68 31.12
N PRO A 172 54.72 -31.29 29.90
CA PRO A 172 55.52 -30.81 28.76
C PRO A 172 54.73 -30.32 27.49
N PRO A 173 55.42 -29.75 26.48
CA PRO A 173 54.81 -29.31 25.23
C PRO A 173 54.72 -30.43 24.16
N SER A 174 53.60 -30.50 23.44
CA SER A 174 53.41 -31.40 22.29
C SER A 174 53.87 -30.76 20.96
N LYS A 175 54.82 -31.39 20.27
CA LYS A 175 55.16 -31.11 18.86
C LYS A 175 54.84 -32.33 17.98
N GLY A 176 54.21 -32.09 16.83
CA GLY A 176 54.29 -32.88 15.60
C GLY A 176 54.32 -31.88 14.44
N SER A 177 55.23 -31.92 13.46
CA SER A 177 55.65 -33.06 12.63
C SER A 177 54.42 -33.76 12.02
N GLY A 178 54.16 -33.71 10.71
CA GLY A 178 54.93 -33.16 9.59
C GLY A 178 54.71 -34.05 8.38
N SER A 179 54.23 -33.52 7.25
CA SER A 179 54.12 -34.31 6.01
C SER A 179 54.11 -33.42 4.77
N VAL A 180 54.60 -33.96 3.67
CA VAL A 180 54.90 -33.28 2.41
C VAL A 180 54.22 -33.97 1.23
N PHE A 181 53.77 -33.17 0.26
CA PHE A 181 53.33 -33.52 -1.10
C PHE A 181 52.27 -34.63 -1.30
N SER A 182 51.09 -34.20 -1.77
CA SER A 182 50.42 -34.87 -2.89
C SER A 182 49.57 -33.88 -3.71
N LEU A 183 49.81 -33.82 -5.01
CA LEU A 183 48.97 -33.09 -5.98
C LEU A 183 47.62 -33.79 -6.13
N LEU A 184 46.53 -33.03 -6.33
CA LEU A 184 45.60 -33.18 -7.47
C LEU A 184 44.45 -32.16 -7.46
N ARG A 185 43.98 -31.82 -8.67
CA ARG A 185 42.90 -30.86 -8.93
C ARG A 185 41.56 -31.28 -8.30
N ARG A 186 40.84 -30.32 -7.71
CA ARG A 186 39.35 -30.32 -7.75
C ARG A 186 38.79 -28.91 -7.69
N LYS A 187 37.96 -28.54 -8.67
CA LYS A 187 37.04 -27.39 -8.55
C LYS A 187 36.03 -27.70 -7.43
N LYS A 188 35.77 -26.75 -6.53
CA LYS A 188 34.58 -26.75 -5.68
C LYS A 188 33.96 -25.35 -5.65
N LYS A 189 32.64 -25.31 -5.59
CA LYS A 189 31.83 -24.09 -5.34
C LYS A 189 32.20 -23.51 -3.96
N PRO A 190 32.04 -22.20 -3.73
CA PRO A 190 31.79 -21.69 -2.40
C PRO A 190 30.34 -22.02 -2.02
N GLU A 191 30.18 -22.80 -0.95
CA GLU A 191 29.06 -22.63 -0.03
C GLU A 191 29.37 -21.34 0.77
N PHE A 192 28.38 -20.47 0.93
CA PHE A 192 28.51 -19.21 1.69
C PHE A 192 27.45 -19.28 2.79
N ASP A 193 27.87 -19.67 3.99
CA ASP A 193 26.97 -19.78 5.13
C ASP A 193 26.64 -18.40 5.72
N ASN A 194 25.40 -18.30 6.17
CA ASN A 194 24.73 -17.11 6.68
C ASN A 194 25.48 -16.42 7.83
N GLU A 195 25.74 -15.12 7.70
CA GLU A 195 25.89 -14.22 8.86
C GLU A 195 25.44 -12.77 8.54
N PHE A 196 24.22 -12.61 8.02
CA PHE A 196 23.50 -11.34 7.98
C PHE A 196 22.04 -11.54 8.36
N GLY A 197 21.53 -10.73 9.29
CA GLY A 197 20.16 -10.81 9.81
C GLY A 197 19.10 -10.29 8.82
N PRO A 198 17.81 -10.54 9.10
CA PRO A 198 16.72 -10.20 8.18
C PRO A 198 16.49 -8.69 8.12
N ILE A 199 16.56 -8.13 6.92
CA ILE A 199 16.06 -6.80 6.62
C ILE A 199 14.59 -6.95 6.18
N GLU A 200 13.68 -6.46 7.02
CA GLU A 200 12.24 -6.32 6.73
C GLU A 200 12.02 -5.41 5.50
N PRO A 201 11.37 -5.89 4.42
CA PRO A 201 10.91 -5.03 3.34
C PRO A 201 9.51 -4.50 3.66
N PHE A 202 9.42 -3.24 4.12
CA PHE A 202 8.12 -2.64 4.42
C PHE A 202 7.25 -2.49 3.17
N SER A 203 6.00 -2.94 3.28
CA SER A 203 5.02 -2.93 2.20
C SER A 203 4.59 -1.50 1.87
N LEU A 204 4.78 -1.10 0.60
CA LEU A 204 3.98 -0.02 0.02
C LEU A 204 2.60 -0.57 -0.32
N TYR A 205 1.56 0.11 0.17
CA TYR A 205 0.18 -0.10 -0.26
C TYR A 205 0.07 0.16 -1.77
N LEU A 206 0.01 -0.91 -2.55
CA LEU A 206 -0.39 -0.90 -3.95
C LEU A 206 -1.83 -1.41 -4.01
N GLU A 207 -2.75 -0.61 -4.53
CA GLU A 207 -4.18 -0.94 -4.60
C GLU A 207 -4.42 -2.27 -5.33
N ASP A 208 -5.33 -3.08 -4.77
CA ASP A 208 -5.76 -4.38 -5.29
C ASP A 208 -6.39 -4.26 -6.69
N VAL A 209 -5.55 -4.39 -7.73
CA VAL A 209 -6.01 -4.79 -9.06
C VAL A 209 -6.07 -6.32 -9.07
N PRO A 210 -7.25 -6.94 -9.27
CA PRO A 210 -7.38 -8.40 -9.21
C PRO A 210 -6.49 -9.06 -10.27
N PRO A 211 -5.77 -10.15 -9.93
CA PRO A 211 -4.90 -10.83 -10.88
C PRO A 211 -5.71 -11.39 -12.06
N PRO A 212 -5.14 -11.41 -13.28
CA PRO A 212 -5.81 -12.05 -14.42
C PRO A 212 -6.00 -13.55 -14.12
N PRO A 213 -7.14 -14.16 -14.52
CA PRO A 213 -7.39 -15.57 -14.27
C PRO A 213 -6.33 -16.43 -14.96
N PRO A 214 -5.80 -17.47 -14.30
CA PRO A 214 -4.73 -18.30 -14.85
C PRO A 214 -5.18 -19.03 -16.12
N PRO A 215 -4.26 -19.31 -17.07
CA PRO A 215 -4.57 -20.11 -18.24
C PRO A 215 -5.04 -21.50 -17.80
N LYS A 216 -6.19 -21.92 -18.32
CA LYS A 216 -6.83 -23.18 -17.94
C LYS A 216 -6.11 -24.35 -18.62
N ASP A 217 -5.19 -24.98 -17.89
CA ASP A 217 -4.40 -26.11 -18.38
C ASP A 217 -5.29 -27.26 -18.87
N ALA A 218 -4.95 -27.76 -20.06
CA ALA A 218 -5.60 -28.90 -20.66
C ALA A 218 -5.19 -30.19 -19.93
N SER A 219 -6.18 -31.02 -19.61
CA SER A 219 -6.02 -32.31 -18.95
C SER A 219 -4.96 -33.19 -19.62
N GLY A 220 -3.97 -33.64 -18.84
CA GLY A 220 -2.87 -34.48 -19.32
C GLY A 220 -3.31 -35.85 -19.83
N GLY A 221 -3.22 -36.06 -21.15
CA GLY A 221 -3.30 -37.37 -21.77
C GLY A 221 -1.91 -38.00 -21.91
N ARG A 222 -1.53 -38.91 -21.00
CA ARG A 222 -0.29 -39.69 -21.14
C ARG A 222 -0.35 -40.58 -22.39
N ARG A 223 0.53 -40.37 -23.37
CA ARG A 223 1.13 -41.45 -24.17
C ARG A 223 2.60 -41.16 -24.46
N SER A 224 3.46 -41.90 -23.79
CA SER A 224 4.88 -42.03 -24.10
C SER A 224 5.08 -42.93 -25.32
N LEU A 225 5.63 -42.39 -26.41
CA LEU A 225 6.39 -43.18 -27.38
C LEU A 225 7.58 -42.34 -27.85
N SER A 226 8.78 -42.85 -27.60
CA SER A 226 10.04 -42.36 -28.16
C SER A 226 10.21 -42.87 -29.59
N MET A 227 10.75 -42.04 -30.47
CA MET A 227 11.59 -42.50 -31.60
C MET A 227 12.63 -41.43 -31.93
N GLN A 228 13.87 -41.87 -32.12
CA GLN A 228 14.93 -41.06 -32.73
C GLN A 228 14.79 -41.07 -34.27
N PRO A 229 15.42 -40.12 -34.97
CA PRO A 229 15.49 -40.13 -36.43
C PRO A 229 16.74 -40.87 -36.94
N GLU A 230 16.56 -41.84 -37.85
CA GLU A 230 17.56 -42.15 -38.88
C GLU A 230 16.91 -42.43 -40.24
N HIS A 231 17.63 -42.07 -41.29
CA HIS A 231 17.38 -42.31 -42.72
C HIS A 231 18.06 -43.64 -43.17
N PRO A 232 18.08 -44.06 -44.46
CA PRO A 232 17.24 -43.75 -45.65
C PRO A 232 16.76 -45.05 -46.38
N ARG A 233 16.32 -44.91 -47.65
CA ARG A 233 16.18 -45.95 -48.72
C ARG A 233 14.97 -46.90 -48.61
N ARG A 234 14.48 -47.54 -49.71
CA ARG A 234 14.51 -47.30 -51.19
C ARG A 234 13.75 -48.47 -51.83
N GLU A 235 12.80 -48.22 -52.75
CA GLU A 235 12.17 -49.24 -53.65
C GLU A 235 11.41 -50.39 -52.89
N GLU A 236 10.47 -51.16 -53.42
CA GLU A 236 9.76 -51.23 -54.71
C GLU A 236 8.38 -51.92 -54.53
N GLN A 237 7.41 -51.59 -55.40
CA GLN A 237 6.38 -52.47 -56.03
C GLN A 237 5.48 -53.48 -55.24
N HIS A 238 4.21 -53.52 -55.70
CA HIS A 238 3.21 -54.63 -55.59
C HIS A 238 2.58 -54.91 -54.19
N SER A 239 1.30 -55.30 -54.03
CA SER A 239 0.19 -55.55 -54.97
C SER A 239 -1.20 -55.38 -54.30
N SER A 240 -2.23 -55.25 -55.13
CA SER A 240 -3.68 -55.11 -54.80
C SER A 240 -4.34 -56.43 -54.28
N PRO A 241 -5.69 -56.55 -54.18
CA PRO A 241 -6.65 -55.79 -53.36
C PRO A 241 -7.57 -56.74 -52.53
N ARG A 242 -8.39 -56.21 -51.59
CA ARG A 242 -9.71 -56.83 -51.31
C ARG A 242 -10.74 -55.87 -50.73
N ALA A 243 -11.94 -55.89 -51.33
CA ALA A 243 -13.10 -55.13 -50.88
C ALA A 243 -13.95 -55.91 -49.86
N SER A 244 -14.64 -55.19 -48.97
CA SER A 244 -16.00 -55.53 -48.53
C SER A 244 -16.72 -54.28 -47.99
N ALA A 245 -18.04 -54.23 -48.17
CA ALA A 245 -18.88 -53.04 -48.04
C ALA A 245 -19.60 -52.96 -46.67
N PRO A 246 -20.24 -51.83 -46.32
CA PRO A 246 -20.63 -51.52 -44.93
C PRO A 246 -22.09 -51.86 -44.57
N ARG A 247 -22.38 -51.95 -43.26
CA ARG A 247 -23.74 -51.96 -42.66
C ARG A 247 -23.66 -51.83 -41.11
N PRO A 248 -24.76 -51.50 -40.40
CA PRO A 248 -25.43 -50.20 -40.35
C PRO A 248 -25.51 -49.65 -38.89
N PRO A 249 -26.06 -48.45 -38.62
CA PRO A 249 -26.08 -47.88 -37.27
C PRO A 249 -27.22 -48.44 -36.40
N GLN A 250 -27.02 -48.45 -35.08
CA GLN A 250 -28.09 -48.58 -34.09
C GLN A 250 -27.87 -47.67 -32.88
N LEU A 251 -29.00 -47.21 -32.33
CA LEU A 251 -29.37 -47.09 -30.91
C LEU A 251 -29.83 -45.70 -30.43
N LEU A 252 -31.07 -45.72 -29.92
CA LEU A 252 -31.56 -45.11 -28.67
C LEU A 252 -31.38 -43.59 -28.49
N THR A 253 -32.42 -42.75 -28.44
CA THR A 253 -33.54 -42.69 -27.45
C THR A 253 -33.09 -42.71 -25.98
N THR A 254 -33.13 -41.57 -25.29
CA THR A 254 -34.07 -41.33 -24.17
C THR A 254 -33.93 -39.90 -23.59
N HIS A 255 -34.96 -39.51 -22.83
CA HIS A 255 -35.15 -38.20 -22.19
C HIS A 255 -34.05 -37.80 -21.19
N HIS A 256 -33.96 -36.50 -20.87
CA HIS A 256 -34.49 -36.01 -19.57
C HIS A 256 -34.73 -34.49 -19.56
N ARG A 257 -35.90 -34.08 -19.05
CA ARG A 257 -36.14 -32.73 -18.52
C ARG A 257 -35.63 -32.69 -17.07
N SER A 258 -35.03 -31.58 -16.65
CA SER A 258 -35.04 -31.15 -15.25
C SER A 258 -34.76 -29.65 -15.14
N ASN A 259 -35.75 -28.92 -14.60
CA ASN A 259 -35.67 -27.98 -13.47
C ASN A 259 -34.30 -27.30 -13.24
N SER A 260 -34.20 -25.98 -13.47
CA SER A 260 -34.51 -24.88 -12.54
C SER A 260 -33.30 -24.49 -11.70
N ASP A 261 -32.96 -23.19 -11.65
CA ASP A 261 -32.90 -22.44 -10.37
C ASP A 261 -32.36 -20.99 -10.49
N TYR A 262 -32.93 -20.14 -9.62
CA TYR A 262 -32.48 -18.84 -9.12
C TYR A 262 -31.85 -17.78 -10.06
N MET A 263 -32.64 -16.76 -10.39
CA MET A 263 -32.14 -15.37 -10.36
C MET A 263 -32.54 -14.72 -9.05
N VAL A 264 -31.53 -14.37 -8.22
CA VAL A 264 -31.70 -13.62 -6.97
C VAL A 264 -31.55 -12.13 -7.24
N VAL A 265 -32.32 -11.34 -6.50
CA VAL A 265 -32.35 -9.87 -6.52
C VAL A 265 -31.02 -9.28 -6.04
N ASN A 266 -30.62 -8.12 -6.57
CA ASN A 266 -29.96 -7.14 -5.69
C ASN A 266 -30.41 -5.70 -5.96
N ARG A 267 -30.76 -5.01 -4.88
CA ARG A 267 -31.18 -3.60 -4.81
C ARG A 267 -30.33 -2.97 -3.70
N ARG A 268 -29.63 -1.88 -4.01
CA ARG A 268 -29.27 -0.72 -3.15
C ARG A 268 -28.45 0.24 -4.02
N GLU A 269 -28.81 1.52 -4.12
CA GLU A 269 -28.48 2.62 -3.19
C GLU A 269 -26.95 2.79 -3.08
N SER A 270 -26.34 3.94 -3.33
CA SER A 270 -26.86 5.33 -3.27
C SER A 270 -25.94 6.34 -4.00
N SER A 271 -26.33 7.63 -3.98
CA SER A 271 -25.48 8.82 -4.22
C SER A 271 -24.96 9.09 -5.64
N SER A 272 -25.61 10.03 -6.34
CA SER A 272 -25.00 11.36 -6.61
C SER A 272 -26.01 12.29 -7.29
N SER A 273 -25.86 13.60 -7.06
CA SER A 273 -26.53 14.70 -7.77
C SER A 273 -26.42 14.56 -9.29
N ASP A 274 -27.52 14.75 -10.03
CA ASP A 274 -27.65 15.99 -10.80
C ASP A 274 -29.10 16.39 -11.10
N GLU A 275 -29.29 17.68 -11.36
CA GLU A 275 -30.55 18.41 -11.39
C GLU A 275 -31.12 18.53 -12.81
N LEU A 276 -32.41 18.22 -13.02
CA LEU A 276 -33.17 18.73 -14.18
C LEU A 276 -34.69 18.71 -13.93
N VAL A 277 -35.25 19.90 -13.71
CA VAL A 277 -36.68 20.13 -13.44
C VAL A 277 -37.43 20.39 -14.75
N VAL A 278 -38.52 19.66 -15.00
CA VAL A 278 -39.55 20.05 -15.99
C VAL A 278 -40.93 20.18 -15.32
N VAL A 279 -41.15 21.38 -14.82
CA VAL A 279 -42.40 22.16 -14.77
C VAL A 279 -43.71 21.40 -15.01
N LYS A 280 -44.59 21.42 -14.00
CA LYS A 280 -46.04 21.24 -14.15
C LYS A 280 -46.75 22.35 -13.37
N PRO A 281 -47.64 23.15 -13.97
CA PRO A 281 -48.13 24.39 -13.34
C PRO A 281 -49.21 24.15 -12.26
N GLU A 282 -48.91 24.74 -11.10
CA GLU A 282 -49.77 25.48 -10.15
C GLU A 282 -51.23 25.75 -10.60
N SER A 283 -52.30 25.41 -9.84
CA SER A 283 -52.85 26.05 -8.61
C SER A 283 -54.24 26.69 -8.92
N PRO A 284 -55.05 27.26 -7.98
CA PRO A 284 -55.06 27.20 -6.50
C PRO A 284 -56.45 26.99 -5.79
N ILE A 285 -56.46 26.25 -4.66
CA ILE A 285 -57.13 26.56 -3.34
C ILE A 285 -58.71 26.68 -3.33
N PRO A 286 -59.40 26.94 -2.18
CA PRO A 286 -59.95 25.97 -1.20
C PRO A 286 -61.50 25.87 -1.13
N GLY A 287 -62.04 24.96 -0.29
CA GLY A 287 -63.28 25.25 0.45
C GLY A 287 -64.23 24.10 0.82
N ALA A 288 -64.39 23.88 2.13
CA ALA A 288 -65.58 23.43 2.86
C ALA A 288 -66.65 22.51 2.20
N GLY A 289 -66.91 21.38 2.88
CA GLY A 289 -68.29 20.92 3.12
C GLY A 289 -68.68 19.54 2.53
N PRO A 290 -69.69 18.85 3.11
CA PRO A 290 -69.84 17.41 2.93
C PRO A 290 -71.14 16.95 2.24
N SER A 291 -71.22 15.62 2.03
CA SER A 291 -72.43 14.77 2.08
C SER A 291 -72.93 14.10 0.79
N HIS A 292 -73.58 12.96 1.04
CA HIS A 292 -74.45 12.12 0.21
C HIS A 292 -73.88 11.18 -0.85
N ALA A 293 -74.47 9.97 -0.83
CA ALA A 293 -74.20 8.83 -1.69
C ALA A 293 -75.48 8.49 -2.55
N PRO A 294 -75.66 7.29 -3.12
CA PRO A 294 -75.97 7.07 -4.55
C PRO A 294 -77.49 6.90 -4.85
N PRO A 295 -77.95 6.58 -6.10
CA PRO A 295 -78.10 5.15 -6.48
C PRO A 295 -78.17 4.75 -8.00
N ARG A 296 -77.93 3.45 -8.25
CA ARG A 296 -78.61 2.43 -9.12
C ARG A 296 -79.25 2.72 -10.52
N SER A 297 -79.27 1.62 -11.29
CA SER A 297 -79.69 1.40 -12.70
C SER A 297 -81.21 1.31 -12.99
N PRO A 298 -81.60 1.19 -14.28
CA PRO A 298 -82.81 0.45 -14.70
C PRO A 298 -82.59 -0.57 -15.85
N GLY A 299 -83.58 -1.45 -16.08
CA GLY A 299 -83.59 -2.45 -17.18
C GLY A 299 -84.99 -2.72 -17.75
N ILE A 300 -85.08 -3.35 -18.93
CA ILE A 300 -86.32 -3.54 -19.73
C ILE A 300 -86.21 -4.84 -20.58
N LYS A 301 -87.22 -5.67 -20.95
CA LYS A 301 -88.55 -6.13 -20.44
C LYS A 301 -88.89 -7.44 -21.21
N LYS A 302 -89.92 -8.22 -20.82
CA LYS A 302 -90.51 -9.35 -21.61
C LYS A 302 -91.98 -9.04 -21.99
N ARG A 303 -92.55 -9.70 -23.01
CA ARG A 303 -93.98 -9.59 -23.41
C ARG A 303 -94.57 -10.96 -23.78
N SER A 304 -95.89 -11.11 -23.61
CA SER A 304 -96.68 -12.35 -23.74
C SER A 304 -98.07 -12.07 -24.33
N VAL A 305 -98.64 -13.01 -25.09
CA VAL A 305 -99.98 -12.96 -25.72
C VAL A 305 -100.53 -14.40 -25.71
N THR A 306 -101.32 -14.82 -24.70
CA THR A 306 -102.81 -14.85 -24.62
C THR A 306 -103.54 -15.71 -25.68
N MET A 307 -104.12 -16.82 -25.21
CA MET A 307 -105.11 -17.66 -25.90
C MET A 307 -106.55 -17.26 -25.49
N PRO A 308 -107.55 -17.28 -26.38
CA PRO A 308 -108.97 -17.27 -26.02
C PRO A 308 -109.58 -18.68 -25.97
N SER A 309 -110.71 -18.81 -25.26
CA SER A 309 -111.38 -20.08 -24.90
C SER A 309 -112.90 -19.97 -25.11
N LYS A 310 -113.61 -21.13 -25.04
CA LYS A 310 -115.08 -21.32 -25.13
C LYS A 310 -115.61 -21.13 -26.58
N TRP A 311 -116.45 -21.96 -27.21
CA TRP A 311 -117.80 -22.51 -26.92
C TRP A 311 -118.14 -23.47 -28.11
N THR A 312 -119.19 -24.30 -28.21
CA THR A 312 -120.24 -24.85 -27.32
C THR A 312 -120.74 -26.18 -27.94
N THR A 313 -121.32 -27.09 -27.14
CA THR A 313 -121.85 -28.40 -27.54
C THR A 313 -123.17 -28.33 -28.33
N LEU A 314 -123.37 -29.23 -29.31
CA LEU A 314 -124.68 -29.73 -29.73
C LEU A 314 -124.59 -31.26 -29.94
N PRO A 315 -125.48 -32.07 -29.33
CA PRO A 315 -125.54 -33.51 -29.56
C PRO A 315 -126.40 -33.80 -30.80
N LEU A 316 -125.76 -34.14 -31.92
CA LEU A 316 -126.44 -34.67 -33.11
C LEU A 316 -126.25 -36.19 -33.23
N ASP A 317 -127.27 -36.79 -33.84
CA ASP A 317 -127.52 -38.22 -34.03
C ASP A 317 -126.29 -39.01 -34.56
N PRO A 318 -125.98 -40.22 -34.03
CA PRO A 318 -124.79 -40.98 -34.43
C PRO A 318 -124.72 -41.28 -35.93
N THR A 319 -125.87 -41.45 -36.58
CA THR A 319 -126.00 -41.84 -38.00
C THR A 319 -125.67 -40.71 -38.98
N GLU A 320 -125.96 -39.45 -38.63
CA GLU A 320 -125.55 -38.29 -39.46
C GLU A 320 -124.06 -37.98 -39.31
N ARG A 321 -123.52 -38.17 -38.10
CA ARG A 321 -122.10 -37.91 -37.79
C ARG A 321 -121.14 -38.76 -38.62
N ALA A 322 -121.55 -39.97 -39.04
CA ALA A 322 -120.79 -40.82 -39.95
C ALA A 322 -120.71 -40.23 -41.37
N ARG A 323 -121.85 -39.81 -41.95
CA ARG A 323 -121.91 -39.19 -43.29
C ARG A 323 -121.18 -37.85 -43.33
N GLN A 324 -121.23 -37.06 -42.25
CA GLN A 324 -120.48 -35.81 -42.13
C GLN A 324 -118.96 -36.05 -42.15
N ARG A 325 -118.47 -37.10 -41.47
CA ARG A 325 -117.04 -37.45 -41.43
C ARG A 325 -116.50 -37.88 -42.79
N GLU A 326 -117.25 -38.65 -43.57
CA GLU A 326 -116.81 -39.03 -44.92
C GLU A 326 -116.72 -37.84 -45.88
N ARG A 327 -117.65 -36.88 -45.81
CA ARG A 327 -117.57 -35.65 -46.61
C ARG A 327 -116.35 -34.81 -46.23
N ILE A 328 -116.17 -34.56 -44.92
CA ILE A 328 -115.02 -33.79 -44.41
C ILE A 328 -113.69 -34.50 -44.73
N GLN A 329 -113.63 -35.84 -44.71
CA GLN A 329 -112.42 -36.57 -45.10
C GLN A 329 -112.11 -36.45 -46.60
N ARG A 330 -113.10 -36.47 -47.49
CA ARG A 330 -112.85 -36.24 -48.93
C ARG A 330 -112.45 -34.81 -49.23
N GLU A 331 -113.08 -33.83 -48.60
CA GLU A 331 -112.67 -32.42 -48.73
C GLU A 331 -111.23 -32.23 -48.22
N ARG A 332 -110.88 -32.80 -47.06
CA ARG A 332 -109.48 -32.77 -46.56
C ARG A 332 -108.50 -33.41 -47.51
N GLN A 333 -108.81 -34.57 -48.11
CA GLN A 333 -107.89 -35.22 -49.05
C GLN A 333 -107.66 -34.38 -50.32
N ILE A 334 -108.68 -33.68 -50.80
CA ILE A 334 -108.56 -32.78 -51.96
C ILE A 334 -107.77 -31.50 -51.58
N GLU A 335 -108.01 -30.95 -50.39
CA GLU A 335 -107.29 -29.78 -49.87
C GLU A 335 -105.82 -30.11 -49.54
N GLU A 336 -105.55 -31.25 -48.92
CA GLU A 336 -104.20 -31.76 -48.63
C GLU A 336 -103.42 -32.01 -49.92
N GLN A 337 -104.01 -32.59 -50.97
CA GLN A 337 -103.34 -32.74 -52.27
C GLN A 337 -102.98 -31.38 -52.90
N ARG A 338 -103.88 -30.39 -52.84
CA ARG A 338 -103.60 -29.03 -53.33
C ARG A 338 -102.49 -28.33 -52.54
N ALA A 339 -102.52 -28.44 -51.22
CA ALA A 339 -101.49 -27.87 -50.36
C ALA A 339 -100.11 -28.47 -50.62
N LEU A 340 -100.04 -29.78 -50.90
CA LEU A 340 -98.79 -30.49 -51.21
C LEU A 340 -98.19 -30.04 -52.55
N GLU A 341 -99.03 -29.77 -53.57
CA GLU A 341 -98.60 -29.19 -54.85
C GLU A 341 -98.10 -27.74 -54.71
N GLU A 342 -98.82 -26.88 -53.97
CA GLU A 342 -98.40 -25.49 -53.74
C GLU A 342 -97.11 -25.40 -52.91
N GLU A 343 -96.96 -26.22 -51.87
CA GLU A 343 -95.74 -26.27 -51.07
C GLU A 343 -94.55 -26.79 -51.90
N ALA A 344 -94.74 -27.80 -52.75
CA ALA A 344 -93.71 -28.26 -53.68
C ALA A 344 -93.27 -27.16 -54.67
N GLN A 345 -94.20 -26.34 -55.18
CA GLN A 345 -93.86 -25.18 -56.02
C GLN A 345 -93.10 -24.10 -55.24
N ARG A 346 -93.48 -23.84 -53.99
CA ARG A 346 -92.80 -22.88 -53.11
C ARG A 346 -91.36 -23.34 -52.79
N GLN A 347 -91.17 -24.61 -52.47
CA GLN A 347 -89.83 -25.19 -52.22
C GLN A 347 -88.94 -25.12 -53.46
N ARG A 348 -89.48 -25.35 -54.68
CA ARG A 348 -88.71 -25.17 -55.94
C ARG A 348 -88.20 -23.74 -56.11
N ARG A 349 -89.04 -22.71 -55.91
CA ARG A 349 -88.64 -21.29 -56.00
C ARG A 349 -87.56 -20.91 -54.97
N ILE A 350 -87.70 -21.40 -53.73
CA ILE A 350 -86.70 -21.17 -52.67
C ILE A 350 -85.37 -21.85 -53.01
N LYS A 351 -85.40 -23.06 -53.57
CA LYS A 351 -84.19 -23.78 -53.98
C LYS A 351 -83.43 -23.02 -55.07
N THR A 352 -84.12 -22.56 -56.12
CA THR A 352 -83.50 -21.79 -57.22
C THR A 352 -82.90 -20.46 -56.75
N GLN A 353 -83.53 -19.77 -55.79
CA GLN A 353 -82.99 -18.52 -55.24
C GLN A 353 -81.73 -18.75 -54.38
N LYS A 354 -81.71 -19.83 -53.57
CA LYS A 354 -80.52 -20.19 -52.78
C LYS A 354 -79.33 -20.60 -53.64
N GLU A 355 -79.58 -21.36 -54.72
CA GLU A 355 -78.55 -21.82 -55.65
C GLU A 355 -77.90 -20.64 -56.41
N ALA A 356 -78.70 -19.66 -56.84
CA ALA A 356 -78.19 -18.43 -57.44
C ALA A 356 -77.33 -17.60 -56.47
N PHE A 357 -77.78 -17.46 -55.21
CA PHE A 357 -77.04 -16.70 -54.19
C PHE A 357 -75.70 -17.34 -53.81
N ILE A 358 -75.63 -18.67 -53.73
CA ILE A 358 -74.37 -19.40 -53.45
C ILE A 358 -73.36 -19.16 -54.58
N ARG A 359 -73.80 -19.22 -55.85
CA ARG A 359 -72.94 -18.99 -57.01
C ARG A 359 -72.32 -17.59 -57.04
N GLU A 360 -73.09 -16.57 -56.67
CA GLU A 360 -72.60 -15.19 -56.60
C GLU A 360 -71.53 -15.00 -55.50
N GLN A 361 -71.65 -15.70 -54.36
CA GLN A 361 -70.63 -15.67 -53.31
C GLN A 361 -69.32 -16.37 -53.71
N GLU A 362 -69.40 -17.49 -54.44
CA GLU A 362 -68.20 -18.20 -54.94
C GLU A 362 -67.39 -17.33 -55.92
N GLU A 363 -68.07 -16.61 -56.82
CA GLU A 363 -67.42 -15.69 -57.76
C GLU A 363 -66.77 -14.48 -57.05
N GLU A 364 -67.37 -13.95 -55.98
CA GLU A 364 -66.75 -12.88 -55.18
C GLU A 364 -65.55 -13.35 -54.34
N GLU A 365 -65.60 -14.57 -53.78
CA GLU A 365 -64.47 -15.16 -53.04
C GLU A 365 -63.25 -15.41 -53.94
N GLU A 366 -63.44 -15.91 -55.16
CA GLU A 366 -62.34 -16.08 -56.11
C GLU A 366 -61.65 -14.75 -56.44
N HIS A 367 -62.43 -13.68 -56.61
CA HIS A 367 -61.88 -12.35 -56.92
C HIS A 367 -61.04 -11.80 -55.76
N ARG A 368 -61.44 -12.03 -54.50
CA ARG A 368 -60.66 -11.65 -53.31
C ARG A 368 -59.40 -12.49 -53.12
N ARG A 369 -59.43 -13.78 -53.47
CA ARG A 369 -58.23 -14.64 -53.39
C ARG A 369 -57.15 -14.20 -54.39
N ARG A 370 -57.54 -13.86 -55.62
CA ARG A 370 -56.62 -13.41 -56.68
C ARG A 370 -55.95 -12.06 -56.36
N SER A 371 -56.64 -11.13 -55.70
CA SER A 371 -56.01 -9.86 -55.26
C SER A 371 -54.98 -10.07 -54.16
N ILE A 372 -55.28 -10.90 -53.15
CA ILE A 372 -54.37 -11.18 -52.03
C ILE A 372 -53.09 -11.87 -52.52
N GLU A 373 -53.19 -12.77 -53.50
CA GLU A 373 -52.02 -13.46 -54.06
C GLU A 373 -51.05 -12.50 -54.78
N THR A 374 -51.57 -11.53 -55.55
CA THR A 374 -50.71 -10.56 -56.26
C THR A 374 -50.02 -9.59 -55.30
N GLU A 375 -50.69 -9.16 -54.22
CA GLU A 375 -50.08 -8.35 -53.16
C GLU A 375 -48.96 -9.10 -52.42
N LEU A 376 -49.17 -10.38 -52.11
CA LEU A 376 -48.17 -11.22 -51.44
C LEU A 376 -46.91 -11.43 -52.29
N GLN A 377 -47.06 -11.63 -53.61
CA GLN A 377 -45.94 -11.73 -54.54
C GLN A 377 -45.16 -10.40 -54.65
N HIS A 378 -45.84 -9.25 -54.65
CA HIS A 378 -45.17 -7.95 -54.66
C HIS A 378 -44.39 -7.69 -53.35
N ALA A 379 -45.00 -7.98 -52.19
CA ALA A 379 -44.37 -7.79 -50.88
C ALA A 379 -43.11 -8.66 -50.69
N THR A 380 -43.14 -9.92 -51.14
CA THR A 380 -41.99 -10.83 -51.05
C THR A 380 -40.84 -10.40 -51.97
N ALA A 381 -41.13 -9.94 -53.19
CA ALA A 381 -40.13 -9.38 -54.10
C ALA A 381 -39.47 -8.10 -53.55
N GLN A 382 -40.26 -7.22 -52.90
CA GLN A 382 -39.76 -5.97 -52.32
C GLN A 382 -38.84 -6.22 -51.11
N ARG A 383 -39.17 -7.19 -50.25
CA ARG A 383 -38.35 -7.57 -49.09
C ARG A 383 -36.96 -8.06 -49.52
N ARG A 384 -36.90 -8.95 -50.52
CA ARG A 384 -35.64 -9.51 -51.04
C ARG A 384 -34.70 -8.46 -51.61
N ARG A 385 -35.23 -7.41 -52.28
CA ARG A 385 -34.42 -6.29 -52.79
C ARG A 385 -33.83 -5.41 -51.68
N ARG A 386 -34.51 -5.26 -50.53
CA ARG A 386 -33.98 -4.51 -49.38
C ARG A 386 -32.84 -5.28 -48.69
N GLU A 387 -33.02 -6.57 -48.48
CA GLU A 387 -32.06 -7.46 -47.83
C GLU A 387 -30.71 -7.54 -48.58
N GLU A 388 -30.73 -7.57 -49.93
CA GLU A 388 -29.49 -7.57 -50.73
C GLU A 388 -28.71 -6.25 -50.70
N LEU A 389 -29.36 -5.11 -50.44
CA LEU A 389 -28.69 -3.83 -50.24
C LEU A 389 -28.08 -3.73 -48.84
N GLU A 390 -28.85 -4.13 -47.82
CA GLU A 390 -28.41 -4.16 -46.43
C GLU A 390 -27.16 -5.05 -46.25
N ARG A 391 -27.16 -6.26 -46.82
CA ARG A 391 -26.00 -7.17 -46.78
C ARG A 391 -24.73 -6.56 -47.38
N ARG A 392 -24.84 -5.77 -48.46
CA ARG A 392 -23.68 -5.08 -49.09
C ARG A 392 -23.16 -3.93 -48.24
N GLU A 393 -24.03 -3.23 -47.52
CA GLU A 393 -23.60 -2.20 -46.56
C GLU A 393 -22.94 -2.81 -45.32
N GLU A 394 -23.47 -3.93 -44.80
CA GLU A 394 -22.87 -4.67 -43.69
C GLU A 394 -21.47 -5.16 -44.04
N GLU A 395 -21.26 -5.75 -45.23
CA GLU A 395 -19.94 -6.17 -45.69
C GLU A 395 -18.94 -5.00 -45.78
N ARG A 396 -19.38 -3.79 -46.16
CA ARG A 396 -18.54 -2.58 -46.14
C ARG A 396 -18.20 -2.16 -44.71
N LYS A 397 -19.21 -2.04 -43.84
CA LYS A 397 -19.06 -1.66 -42.43
C LYS A 397 -18.15 -2.64 -41.67
N GLN A 398 -18.23 -3.94 -41.96
CA GLN A 398 -17.35 -4.96 -41.37
C GLN A 398 -15.88 -4.76 -41.78
N ARG A 399 -15.59 -4.49 -43.07
CA ARG A 399 -14.22 -4.23 -43.54
C ARG A 399 -13.63 -2.95 -42.92
N GLU A 400 -14.41 -1.89 -42.83
CA GLU A 400 -14.01 -0.63 -42.19
C GLU A 400 -13.73 -0.82 -40.69
N LEU A 401 -14.58 -1.59 -39.98
CA LEU A 401 -14.36 -1.96 -38.57
C LEU A 401 -13.11 -2.82 -38.39
N GLU A 402 -12.83 -3.77 -39.29
CA GLU A 402 -11.63 -4.59 -39.20
C GLU A 402 -10.35 -3.77 -39.41
N GLN A 403 -10.32 -2.89 -40.42
CA GLN A 403 -9.21 -1.96 -40.65
C GLN A 403 -8.99 -1.04 -39.43
N LYS A 404 -10.06 -0.46 -38.88
CA LYS A 404 -9.99 0.37 -37.67
C LYS A 404 -9.47 -0.42 -36.46
N LYS A 405 -9.84 -1.70 -36.32
CA LYS A 405 -9.35 -2.59 -35.25
C LYS A 405 -7.88 -2.98 -35.42
N ARG A 406 -7.40 -3.14 -36.66
CA ARG A 406 -5.97 -3.36 -36.97
C ARG A 406 -5.14 -2.11 -36.60
N ALA A 407 -5.53 -0.93 -37.10
CA ALA A 407 -4.85 0.34 -36.80
C ALA A 407 -4.86 0.67 -35.29
N ALA A 408 -5.95 0.38 -34.57
CA ALA A 408 -6.00 0.59 -33.12
C ALA A 408 -5.10 -0.38 -32.32
N ARG A 409 -4.84 -1.60 -32.83
CA ARG A 409 -3.87 -2.53 -32.23
C ARG A 409 -2.44 -2.07 -32.48
N GLU A 410 -2.15 -1.63 -33.70
CA GLU A 410 -0.85 -1.11 -34.11
C GLU A 410 -0.43 0.11 -33.26
N ARG A 411 -1.33 1.09 -33.09
CA ARG A 411 -1.07 2.25 -32.21
C ARG A 411 -0.74 1.86 -30.77
N ARG A 412 -1.47 0.90 -30.18
CA ARG A 412 -1.18 0.42 -28.81
C ARG A 412 0.18 -0.27 -28.70
N ILE A 413 0.60 -1.00 -29.73
CA ILE A 413 1.92 -1.63 -29.78
C ILE A 413 3.02 -0.57 -29.89
N GLU A 414 2.80 0.48 -30.70
CA GLU A 414 3.74 1.59 -30.84
C GLU A 414 3.83 2.44 -29.57
N GLU A 415 2.70 2.73 -28.91
CA GLU A 415 2.63 3.40 -27.61
C GLU A 415 3.35 2.59 -26.52
N HIS A 416 3.13 1.27 -26.45
CA HIS A 416 3.83 0.39 -25.52
C HIS A 416 5.34 0.40 -25.76
N ARG A 417 5.75 0.25 -27.04
CA ARG A 417 7.15 0.27 -27.43
C ARG A 417 7.84 1.59 -27.06
N ARG A 418 7.20 2.74 -27.32
CA ARG A 418 7.73 4.06 -26.92
C ARG A 418 7.86 4.19 -25.40
N LEU A 419 6.91 3.62 -24.63
CA LEU A 419 6.97 3.62 -23.16
C LEU A 419 8.09 2.70 -22.64
N GLU A 420 8.34 1.57 -23.30
CA GLU A 420 9.47 0.67 -23.00
C GLU A 420 10.82 1.31 -23.35
N GLU A 421 10.94 1.93 -24.53
CA GLU A 421 12.12 2.70 -24.94
C GLU A 421 12.40 3.83 -23.93
N TRP A 422 11.38 4.59 -23.52
CA TRP A 422 11.52 5.64 -22.49
C TRP A 422 11.94 5.09 -21.12
N ARG A 423 11.38 3.97 -20.66
CA ARG A 423 11.81 3.30 -19.41
C ARG A 423 13.25 2.82 -19.49
N HIS A 424 13.66 2.28 -20.64
CA HIS A 424 15.03 1.82 -20.87
C HIS A 424 16.02 3.01 -20.91
N GLU A 425 15.64 4.14 -21.52
CA GLU A 425 16.43 5.37 -21.48
C GLU A 425 16.56 5.93 -20.06
N GLN A 426 15.47 5.98 -19.28
CA GLN A 426 15.51 6.40 -17.87
C GLN A 426 16.41 5.49 -17.03
N ALA A 427 16.30 4.17 -17.20
CA ALA A 427 17.17 3.21 -16.52
C ALA A 427 18.66 3.40 -16.90
N ALA A 428 18.95 3.57 -18.19
CA ALA A 428 20.31 3.82 -18.67
C ALA A 428 20.89 5.19 -18.24
N GLN A 429 20.05 6.21 -18.05
CA GLN A 429 20.46 7.49 -17.47
C GLN A 429 20.75 7.34 -15.97
N ALA A 430 19.88 6.66 -15.21
CA ALA A 430 20.08 6.38 -13.80
C ALA A 430 21.34 5.54 -13.54
N GLU A 431 21.60 4.52 -14.36
CA GLU A 431 22.82 3.70 -14.27
C GLU A 431 24.08 4.55 -14.52
N LYS A 432 24.09 5.38 -15.57
CA LYS A 432 25.21 6.29 -15.85
C LYS A 432 25.44 7.30 -14.72
N ALA A 433 24.38 7.84 -14.13
CA ALA A 433 24.48 8.74 -12.98
C ALA A 433 25.05 8.02 -11.74
N ALA A 434 24.61 6.78 -11.47
CA ALA A 434 25.13 5.96 -10.38
C ALA A 434 26.63 5.62 -10.58
N GLN A 435 27.04 5.21 -11.79
CA GLN A 435 28.44 4.97 -12.12
C GLN A 435 29.31 6.23 -11.97
N GLN A 436 28.80 7.41 -12.38
CA GLN A 436 29.51 8.68 -12.18
C GLN A 436 29.64 9.05 -10.70
N ALA A 437 28.59 8.86 -9.90
CA ALA A 437 28.62 9.10 -8.46
C ALA A 437 29.60 8.15 -7.74
N GLU A 438 29.64 6.86 -8.11
CA GLU A 438 30.60 5.90 -7.56
C GLU A 438 32.04 6.28 -7.93
N GLN A 439 32.30 6.65 -9.20
CA GLN A 439 33.62 7.11 -9.63
C GLN A 439 34.05 8.41 -8.92
N ALA A 440 33.12 9.33 -8.66
CA ALA A 440 33.39 10.53 -7.89
C ALA A 440 33.77 10.20 -6.44
N ARG A 441 32.96 9.37 -5.75
CA ARG A 441 33.25 8.90 -4.38
C ARG A 441 34.61 8.20 -4.30
N ARG A 442 34.92 7.33 -5.26
CA ARG A 442 36.21 6.64 -5.31
C ARG A 442 37.40 7.60 -5.49
N LYS A 443 37.28 8.63 -6.33
CA LYS A 443 38.32 9.65 -6.50
C LYS A 443 38.53 10.45 -5.21
N GLU A 444 37.44 10.86 -4.54
CA GLU A 444 37.48 11.55 -3.25
C GLU A 444 38.15 10.69 -2.18
N GLU A 445 37.81 9.39 -2.08
CA GLU A 445 38.47 8.44 -1.19
C GLU A 445 39.96 8.28 -1.48
N GLU A 446 40.36 8.20 -2.76
CA GLU A 446 41.76 8.08 -3.18
C GLU A 446 42.56 9.37 -2.89
N GLU A 447 41.97 10.55 -3.09
CA GLU A 447 42.56 11.85 -2.71
C GLU A 447 42.69 11.99 -1.19
N ARG A 448 41.66 11.62 -0.43
CA ARG A 448 41.72 11.56 1.04
C ARG A 448 42.82 10.62 1.52
N LYS A 449 42.93 9.42 0.96
CA LYS A 449 44.01 8.46 1.28
C LYS A 449 45.39 9.07 0.99
N LYS A 450 45.55 9.78 -0.13
CA LYS A 450 46.79 10.54 -0.45
C LYS A 450 47.06 11.67 0.54
N LYS A 451 46.05 12.47 0.95
CA LYS A 451 46.19 13.53 1.97
C LYS A 451 46.63 12.97 3.33
N ILE A 452 45.99 11.89 3.80
CA ILE A 452 46.36 11.21 5.06
C ILE A 452 47.77 10.61 4.98
N GLN A 453 48.12 9.96 3.86
CA GLN A 453 49.47 9.43 3.66
C GLN A 453 50.51 10.55 3.65
N LEU A 454 50.27 11.67 2.94
CA LEU A 454 51.15 12.83 2.90
C LEU A 454 51.34 13.44 4.30
N ALA A 455 50.27 13.61 5.07
CA ALA A 455 50.34 14.08 6.45
C ALA A 455 51.14 13.12 7.34
N SER A 456 50.90 11.80 7.23
CA SER A 456 51.65 10.78 7.98
C SER A 456 53.15 10.76 7.60
N SER A 457 53.48 11.00 6.33
CA SER A 457 54.87 11.07 5.84
C SER A 457 55.56 12.34 6.32
N LYS A 458 54.87 13.49 6.32
CA LYS A 458 55.37 14.74 6.94
C LYS A 458 55.71 14.50 8.42
N ILE A 459 54.79 13.91 9.18
CA ILE A 459 54.98 13.57 10.60
C ILE A 459 56.18 12.62 10.80
N LYS A 460 56.28 11.54 10.00
CA LYS A 460 57.40 10.57 10.08
C LYS A 460 58.76 11.19 9.73
N ASN A 461 58.79 12.19 8.85
CA ASN A 461 60.01 12.91 8.50
C ASN A 461 60.43 13.90 9.60
N THR A 462 59.48 14.56 10.26
CA THR A 462 59.72 15.42 11.44
C THR A 462 59.92 14.58 12.73
N LYS A 463 60.68 13.50 12.62
CA LYS A 463 60.83 12.44 13.63
C LYS A 463 61.39 12.91 14.97
N ALA A 464 62.10 14.04 14.98
CA ALA A 464 62.67 14.67 16.18
C ALA A 464 61.65 15.52 16.97
N ASP A 465 60.49 15.85 16.40
CA ASP A 465 59.48 16.76 16.98
C ASP A 465 58.11 16.07 17.19
N LEU A 466 58.10 14.74 17.07
CA LEU A 466 56.88 13.91 17.18
C LEU A 466 56.29 13.97 18.61
N ASP A 467 57.12 14.21 19.62
CA ASP A 467 56.74 14.35 21.04
C ASP A 467 56.16 15.74 21.41
N LEU A 468 56.08 16.66 20.45
CA LEU A 468 55.62 18.05 20.65
C LEU A 468 54.48 18.46 19.71
N THR A 469 53.93 17.52 18.93
CA THR A 469 52.75 17.83 18.12
C THR A 469 51.54 18.11 18.99
N THR A 470 51.11 19.37 18.97
CA THR A 470 50.00 19.89 19.78
C THR A 470 49.03 20.71 18.93
N GLY A 471 47.83 20.95 19.47
CA GLY A 471 46.79 21.73 18.81
C GLY A 471 45.51 21.78 19.65
N TRP A 472 44.46 22.38 19.07
CA TRP A 472 43.11 22.32 19.61
C TRP A 472 42.28 21.27 18.87
N VAL A 473 41.39 20.60 19.58
CA VAL A 473 40.38 19.73 18.97
C VAL A 473 39.11 19.78 19.81
N THR A 474 37.96 19.70 19.17
CA THR A 474 36.69 19.53 19.88
C THR A 474 36.28 18.07 19.75
N ILE A 475 36.07 17.42 20.90
CA ILE A 475 35.79 15.99 21.01
C ILE A 475 34.43 15.78 21.69
N GLN A 476 33.67 14.83 21.17
CA GLN A 476 32.51 14.22 21.79
C GLN A 476 32.85 12.74 22.01
N THR A 477 32.98 12.35 23.27
CA THR A 477 33.17 10.96 23.70
C THR A 477 31.79 10.31 23.82
N GLY A 478 31.65 9.00 23.59
CA GLY A 478 30.33 8.34 23.57
C GLY A 478 29.56 8.44 24.90
N ASP A 479 30.29 8.39 26.02
CA ASP A 479 29.77 8.63 27.37
C ASP A 479 29.24 10.06 27.62
N SER A 480 29.56 11.02 26.74
CA SER A 480 29.25 12.44 26.93
C SER A 480 28.82 13.09 25.61
N LEU A 481 27.51 13.26 25.46
CA LEU A 481 26.89 13.96 24.34
C LEU A 481 27.29 15.44 24.22
N VAL A 482 27.99 15.99 25.21
CA VAL A 482 28.54 17.36 25.21
C VAL A 482 29.87 17.39 24.45
N TRP A 483 29.91 18.20 23.39
CA TRP A 483 31.16 18.58 22.69
C TRP A 483 32.08 19.39 23.61
N ARG A 484 33.29 18.88 23.85
CA ARG A 484 34.30 19.47 24.73
C ARG A 484 35.50 19.92 23.92
N ARG A 485 35.80 21.22 23.91
CA ARG A 485 37.03 21.75 23.32
C ARG A 485 38.21 21.44 24.26
N ARG A 486 39.21 20.72 23.75
CA ARG A 486 40.40 20.28 24.47
C ARG A 486 41.66 20.73 23.75
N TYR A 487 42.68 21.10 24.51
CA TYR A 487 44.03 21.21 23.98
C TYR A 487 44.66 19.82 24.02
N PHE A 488 45.26 19.35 22.92
CA PHE A 488 45.87 18.02 22.86
C PHE A 488 47.39 18.10 22.70
N LYS A 489 48.09 17.10 23.24
CA LYS A 489 49.50 16.81 23.00
C LYS A 489 49.66 15.34 22.61
N PHE A 490 50.37 15.08 21.53
CA PHE A 490 50.77 13.73 21.13
C PHE A 490 52.19 13.45 21.65
N VAL A 491 52.42 12.28 22.26
CA VAL A 491 53.74 11.81 22.70
C VAL A 491 53.84 10.31 22.40
N GLY A 492 54.78 9.90 21.54
CA GLY A 492 54.87 8.51 21.06
C GLY A 492 53.56 7.98 20.44
N SER A 493 52.87 7.06 21.13
CA SER A 493 51.55 6.51 20.76
C SER A 493 50.38 7.02 21.59
N ALA A 494 50.64 7.89 22.58
CA ALA A 494 49.62 8.37 23.50
C ALA A 494 49.19 9.81 23.16
N VAL A 495 47.88 10.05 23.26
CA VAL A 495 47.29 11.39 23.22
C VAL A 495 46.92 11.83 24.64
N PHE A 496 47.30 13.06 24.97
CA PHE A 496 47.03 13.71 26.25
C PHE A 496 46.12 14.91 26.01
N PHE A 497 45.01 14.99 26.73
CA PHE A 497 44.06 16.11 26.67
C PHE A 497 44.15 16.98 27.92
N TYR A 498 44.04 18.29 27.71
CA TYR A 498 44.09 19.35 28.72
C TYR A 498 42.88 20.29 28.50
N ARG A 499 42.43 21.04 29.51
CA ARG A 499 41.36 22.04 29.31
C ARG A 499 41.89 23.25 28.55
N SER A 500 43.16 23.60 28.78
CA SER A 500 43.82 24.74 28.17
C SER A 500 45.31 24.50 27.92
N GLN A 501 45.91 25.34 27.07
CA GLN A 501 47.36 25.33 26.84
C GLN A 501 48.17 25.61 28.13
N LYS A 502 47.65 26.43 29.06
CA LYS A 502 48.35 26.72 30.33
C LYS A 502 48.41 25.51 31.27
N GLU A 503 47.38 24.66 31.26
CA GLU A 503 47.35 23.43 32.06
C GLU A 503 48.34 22.37 31.57
N ARG A 504 48.66 22.37 30.26
CA ARG A 504 49.76 21.57 29.73
C ARG A 504 51.08 21.96 30.38
N ASP A 505 51.34 23.25 30.54
CA ASP A 505 52.58 23.75 31.13
C ASP A 505 52.65 23.47 32.64
N SER A 506 51.51 23.35 33.32
CA SER A 506 51.42 22.90 34.72
C SER A 506 51.40 21.37 34.88
N GLY A 507 51.37 20.60 33.80
CA GLY A 507 51.33 19.13 33.81
C GLY A 507 49.98 18.50 34.21
N GLN A 508 48.90 19.28 34.33
CA GLN A 508 47.59 18.75 34.74
C GLN A 508 46.87 18.10 33.54
N VAL A 509 47.15 16.82 33.31
CA VAL A 509 46.46 16.00 32.31
C VAL A 509 45.02 15.73 32.76
N LEU A 510 44.03 16.01 31.90
CA LEU A 510 42.64 15.62 32.13
C LEU A 510 42.39 14.16 31.75
N GLU A 511 42.92 13.75 30.60
CA GLU A 511 42.70 12.42 30.03
C GLU A 511 43.94 12.01 29.23
N GLN A 512 44.41 10.78 29.44
CA GLN A 512 45.50 10.16 28.70
C GLN A 512 44.98 8.87 28.05
N VAL A 513 45.12 8.76 26.73
CA VAL A 513 44.75 7.56 25.99
C VAL A 513 45.93 7.08 25.16
N ASP A 514 46.45 5.91 25.49
CA ASP A 514 47.36 5.18 24.60
C ASP A 514 46.57 4.61 23.42
N LEU A 515 47.00 4.92 22.20
CA LEU A 515 46.32 4.55 20.96
C LEU A 515 46.91 3.28 20.35
N ARG A 516 47.99 2.75 20.90
CA ARG A 516 48.77 1.63 20.36
C ARG A 516 47.92 0.35 20.21
N GLY A 517 47.52 0.06 18.98
CA GLY A 517 46.67 -1.11 18.65
C GLY A 517 45.22 -0.98 19.10
N LYS A 518 44.82 0.16 19.69
CA LYS A 518 43.45 0.40 20.16
C LYS A 518 42.55 1.03 19.11
N VAL A 519 43.11 1.73 18.12
CA VAL A 519 42.33 2.35 17.04
C VAL A 519 41.95 1.28 16.01
N ARG A 520 40.66 1.03 15.85
CA ARG A 520 40.09 0.11 14.85
C ARG A 520 40.08 0.75 13.46
N ALA A 521 39.50 1.94 13.35
CA ALA A 521 39.35 2.68 12.10
C ALA A 521 39.25 4.19 12.32
N LEU A 522 39.49 4.95 11.25
CA LEU A 522 39.30 6.40 11.18
C LEU A 522 38.26 6.69 10.10
N ARG A 523 37.07 7.06 10.53
CA ARG A 523 35.85 7.19 9.70
C ARG A 523 35.52 8.65 9.43
N GLU A 524 34.78 8.90 8.36
CA GLU A 524 34.18 10.21 8.08
C GLU A 524 32.65 10.10 8.02
N TRP A 525 31.99 11.24 7.84
CA TRP A 525 30.53 11.31 7.87
C TRP A 525 29.84 10.41 6.84
N ASN A 526 30.50 10.12 5.72
CA ASN A 526 30.02 9.22 4.67
C ASN A 526 30.30 7.72 4.94
N GLU A 527 30.92 7.37 6.06
CA GLU A 527 31.21 5.99 6.48
C GLU A 527 30.34 5.55 7.68
N GLY A 528 29.06 5.91 7.68
CA GLY A 528 28.10 5.56 8.74
C GLY A 528 27.99 6.57 9.89
N TYR A 529 28.61 7.74 9.76
CA TYR A 529 28.58 8.83 10.75
C TYR A 529 27.89 10.07 10.18
N GLU A 530 26.72 9.90 9.54
CA GLU A 530 26.05 10.97 8.76
C GLU A 530 25.78 12.23 9.58
N ASP A 531 25.54 12.05 10.89
CA ASP A 531 25.47 13.08 11.92
C ASP A 531 26.62 14.10 11.89
N LEU A 532 27.84 13.67 11.49
CA LEU A 532 29.03 14.52 11.41
C LEU A 532 29.09 15.39 10.14
N LYS A 533 28.21 15.15 9.15
CA LYS A 533 28.13 15.91 7.89
C LYS A 533 27.85 17.40 8.10
N ALA A 534 27.16 17.75 9.19
CA ALA A 534 26.85 19.13 9.56
C ALA A 534 28.04 19.88 10.18
N ILE A 535 29.12 19.18 10.55
CA ILE A 535 30.28 19.73 11.25
C ILE A 535 31.50 19.72 10.31
N PRO A 536 32.02 20.89 9.88
CA PRO A 536 33.22 20.97 9.07
C PRO A 536 34.42 20.30 9.73
N PHE A 537 35.27 19.68 8.92
CA PHE A 537 36.50 19.01 9.36
C PHE A 537 36.30 17.95 10.46
N SER A 538 35.11 17.37 10.55
CA SER A 538 34.79 16.26 11.44
C SER A 538 35.34 14.92 10.94
N PHE A 539 35.51 13.99 11.87
CA PHE A 539 35.81 12.58 11.65
C PHE A 539 35.50 11.79 12.94
N ALA A 540 35.38 10.47 12.83
CA ALA A 540 35.20 9.57 13.97
C ALA A 540 36.39 8.60 14.13
N VAL A 541 36.68 8.23 15.39
CA VAL A 541 37.72 7.29 15.79
C VAL A 541 37.04 6.07 16.41
N GLU A 542 37.08 4.94 15.71
CA GLU A 542 36.57 3.66 16.22
C GLU A 542 37.66 2.96 17.04
N PHE A 543 37.30 2.34 18.16
CA PHE A 543 38.22 1.61 19.03
C PHE A 543 37.98 0.10 18.99
N ASN A 544 39.01 -0.68 19.34
CA ASN A 544 38.96 -2.12 19.52
C ASN A 544 38.44 -2.52 20.92
N ASP A 545 38.65 -1.66 21.93
CA ASP A 545 38.36 -1.90 23.36
C ASP A 545 36.85 -1.90 23.72
N ALA A 546 35.95 -2.19 22.77
CA ALA A 546 34.49 -2.06 22.89
C ALA A 546 33.98 -0.67 23.32
N ARG A 547 34.85 0.34 23.39
CA ARG A 547 34.50 1.74 23.64
C ARG A 547 33.70 2.30 22.47
N GLU A 548 32.70 3.12 22.79
CA GLU A 548 31.97 3.87 21.78
C GLU A 548 32.91 4.78 20.96
N PRO A 549 32.62 4.99 19.66
CA PRO A 549 33.45 5.83 18.80
C PRO A 549 33.55 7.26 19.32
N TRP A 550 34.74 7.86 19.21
CA TRP A 550 34.90 9.28 19.47
C TRP A 550 34.61 10.09 18.23
N SER A 551 33.76 11.11 18.34
CA SER A 551 33.56 12.09 17.28
C SER A 551 34.44 13.31 17.54
N MET A 552 35.19 13.76 16.54
CA MET A 552 36.18 14.84 16.67
C MET A 552 36.08 15.81 15.51
N PHE A 553 36.33 17.09 15.75
CA PHE A 553 36.57 18.08 14.69
C PHE A 553 37.67 19.09 15.07
N SER A 554 38.38 19.58 14.05
CA SER A 554 39.40 20.63 14.16
C SER A 554 38.91 21.94 13.55
N ASP A 555 39.62 23.05 13.81
CA ASP A 555 39.25 24.36 13.28
C ASP A 555 39.62 24.51 11.79
N SER A 556 40.55 23.68 11.30
CA SER A 556 41.03 23.68 9.91
C SER A 556 41.13 22.27 9.29
N GLU A 557 41.10 22.21 7.95
CA GLU A 557 41.35 20.99 7.17
C GLU A 557 42.76 20.42 7.39
N GLU A 558 43.76 21.30 7.51
CA GLU A 558 45.16 20.91 7.73
C GLU A 558 45.34 20.22 9.07
N GLU A 559 44.73 20.73 10.14
CA GLU A 559 44.73 20.09 11.46
C GLU A 559 44.01 18.75 11.46
N LYS A 560 42.90 18.60 10.73
CA LYS A 560 42.21 17.31 10.56
C LYS A 560 43.17 16.28 9.97
N TYR A 561 43.80 16.59 8.83
CA TYR A 561 44.71 15.62 8.19
C TYR A 561 45.99 15.38 9.00
N LYS A 562 46.49 16.39 9.73
CA LYS A 562 47.58 16.23 10.69
C LYS A 562 47.20 15.24 11.80
N LEU A 563 46.01 15.40 12.40
CA LEU A 563 45.52 14.53 13.47
C LEU A 563 45.22 13.11 12.96
N LEU A 564 44.56 12.95 11.82
CA LEU A 564 44.39 11.66 11.15
C LEU A 564 45.74 10.99 10.85
N GLY A 565 46.75 11.75 10.43
CA GLY A 565 48.11 11.27 10.19
C GLY A 565 48.83 10.78 11.46
N LEU A 566 48.63 11.45 12.60
CA LEU A 566 49.13 11.01 13.91
C LEU A 566 48.44 9.69 14.34
N LEU A 567 47.11 9.67 14.34
CA LEU A 567 46.30 8.52 14.73
C LEU A 567 46.63 7.28 13.88
N HIS A 568 46.73 7.46 12.56
CA HIS A 568 47.14 6.38 11.65
C HIS A 568 48.57 5.88 11.94
N THR A 569 49.51 6.79 12.21
CA THR A 569 50.90 6.42 12.53
C THR A 569 50.97 5.63 13.85
N ALA A 570 50.31 6.10 14.92
CA ALA A 570 50.26 5.41 16.22
C ALA A 570 49.65 4.01 16.12
N ASN A 571 48.63 3.81 15.28
CA ASN A 571 48.08 2.49 15.01
C ASN A 571 49.10 1.57 14.32
N THR A 572 49.74 2.04 13.24
CA THR A 572 50.72 1.24 12.48
C THR A 572 51.95 0.82 13.29
N LEU A 573 52.38 1.63 14.27
CA LEU A 573 53.52 1.30 15.15
C LEU A 573 53.27 0.08 16.05
N SER A 574 52.00 -0.28 16.32
CA SER A 574 51.67 -1.46 17.13
C SER A 574 51.98 -2.76 16.39
N ILE A 575 51.57 -2.85 15.13
CA ILE A 575 51.62 -4.08 14.31
C ILE A 575 53.07 -4.49 14.00
N GLY A 576 53.97 -3.52 13.80
CA GLY A 576 55.34 -3.78 13.34
C GLY A 576 56.26 -4.51 14.31
N MET A 577 55.98 -4.54 15.62
CA MET A 577 56.87 -5.15 16.63
C MET A 577 56.60 -6.62 16.94
N PHE A 578 55.41 -7.15 16.64
CA PHE A 578 55.05 -8.54 16.96
C PHE A 578 55.29 -9.54 15.81
N GLY A 579 55.72 -9.07 14.63
CA GLY A 579 55.88 -9.87 13.40
C GLY A 579 57.32 -10.30 13.05
N ARG A 580 58.27 -10.22 13.98
CA ARG A 580 59.67 -10.67 13.78
C ARG A 580 60.19 -11.46 15.00
N GLY A 581 59.50 -12.56 15.30
CA GLY A 581 59.93 -13.60 16.24
C GLY A 581 60.13 -14.92 15.51
#